data_AF-A1R1B5-F1
#
_entry.id   AF-A1R1B5-F1
#
_cell.length_a   1.000
_cell.length_b   1.000
_cell.length_c   1.000
_cell.angle_alpha   90.00
_cell.angle_beta   90.00
_cell.angle_gamma   90.00
#
_symmetry.space_group_name_H-M   'P 1'
#
loop_
_entity.id
_entity.type
_entity.pdbx_description
1 polymer ?
#
loop_
_entity_poly.entity_id
_entity_poly.type
_entity_poly.pdbx_seq_one_letter_code
_entity_poly.pdbx_strand_id
1 'polypeptide(L)'
;MGFDINEPEQRSKLRAAIDAAGINIGNLWLYYFSIGGSVGEYEVEAYLQGMLSIPELERDLLAMAANDLLNNHGGPRAPYADELPQDDPPASEDPETP
;
A
#
# COMPACT_ATOMS: atom_id res chain seq x y z
N MET A 1 -9.04 -18.57 1.32
CA MET A 1 -7.82 -17.94 1.86
C MET A 1 -6.98 -17.48 0.68
N GLY A 2 -7.26 -16.29 0.15
CA GLY A 2 -6.40 -15.64 -0.84
C GLY A 2 -5.33 -14.91 -0.06
N PHE A 3 -4.10 -15.41 -0.10
CA PHE A 3 -2.95 -14.57 0.19
C PHE A 3 -2.76 -13.75 -1.07
N ASP A 4 -3.10 -12.46 -1.03
CA ASP A 4 -2.88 -11.58 -2.17
C ASP A 4 -1.40 -11.64 -2.54
N ILE A 5 -1.11 -12.19 -3.71
CA ILE A 5 0.25 -12.38 -4.24
C ILE A 5 1.00 -11.04 -4.28
N ASN A 6 0.24 -9.94 -4.31
CA ASN A 6 0.69 -8.56 -4.38
C ASN A 6 1.00 -7.93 -3.00
N GLU A 7 0.62 -8.55 -1.88
CA GLU A 7 0.92 -8.05 -0.52
C GLU A 7 2.42 -7.74 -0.29
N PRO A 8 3.37 -8.66 -0.61
CA PRO A 8 4.78 -8.39 -0.41
C PRO A 8 5.29 -7.25 -1.30
N GLU A 9 4.73 -7.08 -2.50
CA GLU A 9 5.11 -6.01 -3.42
C GLU A 9 4.58 -4.65 -2.95
N GLN A 10 3.30 -4.59 -2.53
CA GLN A 10 2.68 -3.39 -1.96
C GLN A 10 3.44 -2.92 -0.72
N ARG A 11 3.74 -3.83 0.21
CA ARG A 11 4.53 -3.54 1.41
C ARG A 11 5.91 -2.98 1.04
N SER A 12 6.59 -3.59 0.08
CA SER A 12 7.92 -3.17 -0.34
C SER A 12 7.92 -1.76 -0.92
N LYS A 13 6.96 -1.45 -1.80
CA LYS A 13 6.79 -0.11 -2.38
C LYS A 13 6.40 0.93 -1.33
N LEU A 14 5.48 0.60 -0.42
CA LEU A 14 5.09 1.45 0.71
C LEU A 14 6.31 1.80 1.57
N ARG A 15 7.09 0.80 1.96
CA ARG A 15 8.30 0.99 2.76
C ARG A 15 9.35 1.83 2.04
N ALA A 16 9.56 1.59 0.74
CA ALA A 16 10.48 2.39 -0.07
C ALA A 16 10.04 3.86 -0.17
N ALA A 17 8.74 4.14 -0.29
CA ALA A 17 8.23 5.50 -0.36
C ALA A 17 8.39 6.23 0.99
N ILE A 18 8.09 5.57 2.10
CA ILE A 18 8.28 6.10 3.46
C ILE A 18 9.77 6.40 3.72
N ASP A 19 10.66 5.47 3.37
CA ASP A 19 12.11 5.63 3.53
C ASP A 19 12.65 6.78 2.67
N ALA A 20 12.22 6.86 1.40
CA ALA A 20 12.62 7.92 0.48
C ALA A 20 12.18 9.32 0.94
N ALA A 21 11.05 9.43 1.63
CA ALA A 21 10.55 10.69 2.18
C ALA A 21 10.98 10.96 3.63
N GLY A 22 11.68 10.03 4.28
CA GLY A 22 12.06 10.15 5.68
C GLY A 22 10.86 10.20 6.64
N ILE A 23 9.75 9.55 6.28
CA ILE A 23 8.53 9.53 7.09
C ILE A 23 8.74 8.58 8.29
N ASN A 24 8.49 9.08 9.50
CA ASN A 24 8.53 8.25 10.70
C ASN A 24 7.28 7.34 10.76
N ILE A 25 7.46 6.10 11.20
CA ILE A 25 6.37 5.11 11.38
C ILE A 25 5.28 5.67 12.30
N GLY A 26 5.63 6.39 13.36
CA GLY A 26 4.64 7.03 14.23
C GLY A 26 3.80 8.10 13.53
N ASN A 27 4.38 8.86 12.60
CA ASN A 27 3.62 9.84 11.80
C ASN A 27 2.69 9.14 10.81
N LEU A 28 3.18 8.09 10.15
CA LEU A 28 2.35 7.27 9.27
C LEU A 28 1.16 6.68 10.04
N TRP A 29 1.43 6.08 11.20
CA TRP A 29 0.42 5.50 12.06
C TRP A 29 -0.59 6.55 12.55
N LEU A 30 -0.16 7.74 12.96
CA LEU A 30 -1.06 8.82 13.37
C LEU A 30 -2.03 9.23 12.26
N TYR A 31 -1.54 9.40 11.03
CA TYR A 31 -2.39 9.72 9.88
C TYR A 31 -3.35 8.57 9.55
N TYR A 32 -2.83 7.35 9.51
CA TYR A 32 -3.61 6.13 9.29
C TYR A 32 -4.71 5.97 10.34
N PHE A 33 -4.41 6.18 11.61
CA PHE A 33 -5.39 6.14 12.70
C PHE A 33 -6.44 7.24 12.53
N SER A 34 -6.03 8.44 12.11
CA SER A 34 -6.95 9.55 11.88
C SER A 34 -7.94 9.33 10.72
N ILE A 35 -7.60 8.49 9.74
CA ILE A 35 -8.50 8.14 8.61
C ILE A 35 -9.37 6.90 8.88
N GLY A 36 -9.29 6.32 10.09
CA GLY A 36 -10.11 5.18 10.50
C GLY A 36 -9.35 3.85 10.59
N GLY A 37 -8.02 3.88 10.63
CA GLY A 37 -7.19 2.71 10.85
C GLY A 37 -7.50 2.00 12.18
N SER A 38 -7.68 0.69 12.12
CA SER A 38 -8.03 -0.14 13.28
C SER A 38 -6.82 -0.83 13.94
N VAL A 39 -5.66 -0.77 13.29
CA VAL A 39 -4.44 -1.49 13.65
C VAL A 39 -3.51 -0.62 14.52
N GLY A 40 -2.84 -1.22 15.50
CA GLY A 40 -1.91 -0.52 16.38
C GLY A 40 -0.58 -0.18 15.70
N GLU A 41 0.17 0.78 16.26
CA GLU A 41 1.48 1.19 15.75
C GLU A 41 2.45 0.00 15.60
N TYR A 42 2.49 -0.88 16.61
CA TYR A 42 3.33 -2.08 16.60
C TYR A 42 2.93 -3.09 15.53
N GLU A 43 1.65 -3.21 15.22
CA GLU A 43 1.15 -4.11 14.18
C GLU A 43 1.47 -3.54 12.78
N VAL A 44 1.38 -2.22 12.61
CA VAL A 44 1.84 -1.53 11.39
C VAL A 44 3.35 -1.73 11.20
N GLU A 45 4.14 -1.60 12.27
CA GLU A 45 5.58 -1.87 12.21
C GLU A 45 5.86 -3.34 11.85
N ALA A 46 5.17 -4.28 12.50
CA ALA A 46 5.28 -5.71 12.19
C ALA A 46 4.88 -6.01 10.74
N TYR A 47 3.85 -5.34 10.21
CA TYR A 47 3.46 -5.44 8.80
C TYR A 47 4.56 -4.92 7.89
N LEU A 48 5.13 -3.73 8.14
CA LEU A 48 6.24 -3.16 7.36
C LEU A 48 7.52 -3.99 7.44
N GLN A 49 7.71 -4.76 8.52
CA GLN A 49 8.79 -5.71 8.71
C GLN A 49 8.51 -7.06 8.00
N GLY A 50 7.30 -7.28 7.50
CA GLY A 50 6.85 -8.55 6.93
C GLY A 50 6.66 -9.66 7.96
N MET A 51 6.58 -9.31 9.24
CA MET A 51 6.33 -10.24 10.35
C MET A 51 4.83 -10.53 10.54
N LEU A 52 3.96 -9.66 10.00
CA LEU A 52 2.51 -9.76 10.11
C LEU A 52 1.86 -9.40 8.77
N SER A 53 0.75 -10.06 8.45
CA SER A 53 -0.12 -9.71 7.32
C SER A 53 -1.38 -9.07 7.87
N ILE A 54 -1.77 -7.92 7.32
CA ILE A 54 -2.99 -7.19 7.69
C ILE A 54 -4.02 -7.29 6.54
N PRO A 55 -5.32 -7.08 6.83
CA PRO A 55 -6.36 -7.08 5.80
C PRO A 55 -6.09 -6.05 4.70
N GLU A 56 -6.57 -6.33 3.49
CA GLU A 56 -6.41 -5.45 2.32
C GLU A 56 -6.79 -4.00 2.60
N LEU A 57 -7.95 -3.79 3.21
CA LEU A 57 -8.43 -2.47 3.62
C LEU A 57 -7.39 -1.70 4.44
N GLU A 58 -6.74 -2.36 5.40
CA GLU A 58 -5.74 -1.72 6.26
C GLU A 58 -4.46 -1.40 5.48
N ARG A 59 -4.08 -2.24 4.50
CA ARG A 59 -2.95 -1.99 3.59
C ARG A 59 -3.22 -0.76 2.72
N ASP A 60 -4.43 -0.63 2.18
CA ASP A 60 -4.82 0.53 1.36
C ASP A 60 -4.92 1.81 2.18
N LEU A 61 -5.39 1.74 3.43
CA LEU A 61 -5.38 2.88 4.34
C LEU A 61 -3.94 3.31 4.68
N LEU A 62 -3.01 2.38 4.90
CA LEU A 62 -1.59 2.71 5.08
C LEU A 62 -0.98 3.34 3.82
N ALA A 63 -1.32 2.82 2.64
CA ALA A 63 -0.90 3.42 1.36
C ALA A 63 -1.47 4.83 1.20
N MET A 64 -2.74 5.05 1.56
CA MET A 64 -3.37 6.38 1.56
C MET A 64 -2.67 7.35 2.50
N ALA A 65 -2.41 6.94 3.74
CA ALA A 65 -1.72 7.75 4.73
C ALA A 65 -0.30 8.11 4.28
N ALA A 66 0.45 7.14 3.73
CA ALA A 66 1.76 7.39 3.16
C ALA A 66 1.69 8.37 1.99
N ASN A 67 0.72 8.21 1.09
CA ASN A 67 0.54 9.09 -0.06
C ASN A 67 0.24 10.53 0.33
N ASP A 68 -0.60 10.74 1.33
CA ASP A 68 -0.95 12.08 1.80
C ASP A 68 0.27 12.78 2.42
N LEU A 69 1.04 12.04 3.22
CA LEU A 69 2.32 12.49 3.76
C LEU A 69 3.33 12.79 2.65
N LEU A 70 3.45 11.91 1.65
CA LEU A 70 4.33 12.10 0.49
C LEU A 70 3.94 13.32 -0.34
N ASN A 71 2.65 13.58 -0.51
CA ASN A 71 2.14 14.74 -1.23
C ASN A 71 2.51 16.06 -0.51
N ASN A 72 2.54 16.05 0.81
CA ASN A 72 3.02 17.18 1.61
C ASN A 72 4.54 17.36 1.55
N HIS A 73 5.30 16.29 1.29
CA HIS A 73 6.77 16.29 1.24
C HIS A 73 7.37 16.27 -0.18
N GLY A 74 6.56 16.17 -1.23
CA GLY A 74 6.99 16.15 -2.64
C GLY A 74 7.59 14.83 -3.13
N GLY A 75 7.26 13.70 -2.48
CA GLY A 75 7.79 12.37 -2.81
C GLY A 75 6.92 11.56 -3.79
N PRO A 76 7.46 10.48 -4.40
CA PRO A 76 6.70 9.61 -5.30
C PRO A 76 5.61 8.83 -4.54
N ARG A 77 4.39 8.81 -5.07
CA ARG A 77 3.20 8.15 -4.50
C ARG A 77 3.39 6.62 -4.40
N ALA A 78 3.00 6.04 -3.27
CA ALA A 78 2.83 4.61 -3.09
C ALA A 78 1.53 4.11 -3.78
N PRO A 79 1.56 2.97 -4.50
CA PRO A 79 0.37 2.43 -5.16
C PRO A 79 -0.60 1.77 -4.19
N TYR A 80 -1.89 1.82 -4.52
CA TYR A 80 -2.97 1.05 -3.86
C TYR A 80 -2.98 -0.42 -4.31
N ALA A 81 -3.67 -1.28 -3.56
CA ALA A 81 -3.74 -2.73 -3.86
C ALA A 81 -4.41 -3.01 -5.21
N ASP A 82 -5.39 -2.19 -5.60
CA ASP A 82 -6.13 -2.27 -6.87
C ASP A 82 -5.32 -1.73 -8.08
N GLU A 83 -4.31 -0.88 -7.84
CA GLU A 83 -3.43 -0.33 -8.88
C GLU A 83 -2.26 -1.27 -9.23
N LEU A 84 -2.06 -2.33 -8.43
CA LEU A 84 -1.14 -3.39 -8.78
C LEU A 84 -1.83 -4.32 -9.78
N PRO A 85 -1.16 -4.70 -10.89
CA PRO A 85 -1.77 -5.61 -11.85
C PRO A 85 -2.22 -6.87 -11.11
N GLN A 86 -3.53 -7.04 -10.98
CA GLN A 86 -4.13 -8.36 -10.92
C GLN A 86 -3.74 -8.98 -12.26
N ASP A 87 -3.14 -10.17 -12.25
CA ASP A 87 -2.83 -10.92 -13.47
C ASP A 87 -4.16 -11.40 -14.08
N ASP A 88 -4.97 -10.45 -14.56
CA ASP A 88 -6.07 -10.73 -15.48
C ASP A 88 -5.40 -10.99 -16.83
N PRO A 89 -5.49 -12.22 -17.37
CA PRO A 89 -4.95 -12.50 -18.69
C PRO A 89 -5.58 -11.51 -19.68
N PRO A 90 -4.80 -10.91 -20.58
CA PRO A 90 -5.35 -9.94 -21.53
C PRO A 90 -6.47 -10.63 -22.28
N ALA A 91 -7.70 -10.15 -22.08
CA ALA A 91 -8.84 -10.54 -22.88
C ALA A 91 -8.41 -10.30 -24.33
N SER A 92 -8.30 -11.39 -25.09
CA SER A 92 -7.96 -11.42 -26.49
C SER A 92 -8.72 -10.31 -27.21
N GLU A 93 -8.02 -9.26 -27.60
CA GLU A 93 -8.54 -8.26 -28.52
C GLU A 93 -8.74 -8.98 -29.86
N ASP A 94 -9.98 -9.46 -30.08
CA ASP A 94 -10.48 -9.89 -31.37
C ASP A 94 -10.34 -8.71 -32.35
N PRO A 95 -9.51 -8.82 -33.41
CA PRO A 95 -9.45 -7.79 -34.42
C PRO A 95 -10.69 -7.91 -35.32
N GLU A 96 -11.77 -7.19 -35.00
CA GLU A 96 -12.91 -7.02 -35.90
C GLU A 96 -12.57 -5.97 -36.98
N THR A 97 -12.09 -6.53 -38.09
CA THR A 97 -12.02 -6.06 -39.48
C THR A 97 -12.97 -4.94 -39.91
N PRO A 98 -12.53 -3.98 -40.76
CA PRO A 98 -13.38 -3.32 -41.74
C PRO A 98 -13.32 -3.96 -43.15
#